data_AF-A0A2D4GCG3-F1
#
_entry.id   AF-A0A2D4GCG3-F1
#
_cell.length_a   1.000
_cell.length_b   1.000
_cell.length_c   1.000
_cell.angle_alpha   90.00
_cell.angle_beta   90.00
_cell.angle_gamma   90.00
#
_symmetry.space_group_name_H-M   'P 1'
#
loop_
_entity.id
_entity.type
_entity.pdbx_description
1 polymer ?
#
loop_
_entity_poly.entity_id
_entity_poly.type
_entity_poly.pdbx_seq_one_letter_code
_entity_poly.pdbx_strand_id
1 'polypeptide(L)'
;LIRQEVGILPGAVLTSFTAQDPDRYMQQTTLRYSKLSDPANWLKIDPINGQITTTSILDRESPHVKNNMYNATFLAIDNGIPLMSGTGTLQIYLLDINDNTPRVDPQEATTCETVQPNATNITAIDDDIGSN
;
A
#
# COMPACT_ATOMS: atom_id res chain seq x y z
N LEU A 1 -3.48 -0.87 9.52
CA LEU A 1 -2.66 -1.57 8.53
C LEU A 1 -3.55 -1.97 7.36
N ILE A 2 -3.19 -1.58 6.13
CA ILE A 2 -3.84 -2.04 4.90
C ILE A 2 -2.82 -2.83 4.07
N ARG A 3 -3.29 -3.73 3.21
CA ARG A 3 -2.46 -4.49 2.27
C ARG A 3 -2.79 -4.04 0.87
N GLN A 4 -1.77 -3.86 0.05
CA GLN A 4 -1.96 -3.26 -1.25
C GLN A 4 -0.90 -3.73 -2.25
N GLU A 5 -1.34 -4.15 -3.44
CA GLU A 5 -0.43 -4.50 -4.53
C GLU A 5 0.28 -3.25 -5.08
N VAL A 6 1.55 -3.39 -5.47
CA VAL A 6 2.28 -2.32 -6.19
C VAL A 6 1.66 -2.06 -7.56
N GLY A 7 1.90 -0.88 -8.12
CA GLY A 7 1.36 -0.51 -9.44
C GLY A 7 -0.04 0.13 -9.43
N ILE A 8 -0.58 0.47 -8.26
CA ILE A 8 -1.82 1.27 -8.22
C ILE A 8 -1.61 2.62 -8.91
N LEU A 9 -2.55 2.96 -9.79
CA LEU A 9 -2.56 4.24 -10.46
C LEU A 9 -2.80 5.40 -9.48
N PRO A 10 -2.21 6.58 -9.73
CA PRO A 10 -2.59 7.81 -9.03
C PRO A 10 -4.10 8.05 -9.08
N GLY A 11 -4.67 8.49 -7.97
CA GLY A 11 -6.09 8.79 -7.82
C GLY A 11 -6.93 7.66 -7.26
N ALA A 12 -6.34 6.48 -7.01
CA ALA A 12 -7.07 5.39 -6.37
C ALA A 12 -7.33 5.69 -4.88
N VAL A 13 -8.52 5.33 -4.42
CA VAL A 13 -8.91 5.43 -3.02
C VAL A 13 -8.37 4.23 -2.25
N LEU A 14 -7.56 4.48 -1.23
CA LEU A 14 -7.00 3.42 -0.38
C LEU A 14 -7.91 3.12 0.81
N THR A 15 -8.26 4.16 1.57
CA THR A 15 -9.06 4.06 2.79
C THR A 15 -9.55 5.44 3.22
N SER A 16 -10.38 5.52 4.24
CA SER A 16 -10.79 6.77 4.89
C SER A 16 -10.28 6.83 6.32
N PHE A 17 -9.67 7.94 6.69
CA PHE A 17 -9.28 8.22 8.06
C PHE A 17 -10.45 8.90 8.77
N THR A 18 -11.02 8.23 9.77
CA THR A 18 -12.14 8.75 10.55
C THR A 18 -11.71 8.97 11.99
N ALA A 19 -11.92 10.18 12.50
CA ALA A 19 -11.87 10.46 13.93
C ALA A 19 -13.30 10.49 14.49
N GLN A 20 -13.46 10.07 15.75
CA GLN A 20 -14.75 10.09 16.43
C GLN A 20 -14.67 11.04 17.61
N ASP A 21 -15.48 12.10 17.56
CA ASP A 21 -15.70 12.99 18.69
C ASP A 21 -16.70 12.34 19.65
N PRO A 22 -16.37 12.15 20.94
CA PRO A 22 -17.28 11.58 21.93
C PRO A 22 -18.50 12.47 22.23
N ASP A 23 -18.44 13.76 21.88
CA ASP A 23 -19.53 14.70 22.08
C ASP A 23 -20.58 14.51 20.98
N ARG A 24 -21.52 13.59 21.26
CA ARG A 24 -22.64 13.16 20.39
C ARG A 24 -23.49 14.28 19.74
N TYR A 25 -23.29 15.53 20.14
CA TYR A 25 -24.04 16.68 19.63
C TYR A 25 -23.35 17.40 18.47
N MET A 26 -22.03 17.23 18.29
CA MET A 26 -21.34 17.78 17.13
C MET A 26 -21.38 16.78 16.00
N GLN A 27 -22.04 17.17 14.91
CA GLN A 27 -21.99 16.39 13.68
C GLN A 27 -20.52 16.20 13.28
N GLN A 28 -20.15 14.98 12.86
CA GLN A 28 -18.78 14.61 12.42
C GLN A 28 -18.22 15.49 11.27
N THR A 29 -19.01 16.45 10.78
CA THR A 29 -18.72 17.44 9.73
C THR A 29 -17.82 18.60 10.15
N THR A 30 -17.44 18.73 11.43
CA THR A 30 -16.50 19.77 11.88
C THR A 30 -15.03 19.34 11.88
N LEU A 31 -14.76 18.05 11.67
CA LEU A 31 -13.40 17.51 11.64
C LEU A 31 -12.65 17.95 10.39
N ARG A 32 -11.43 18.44 10.58
CA ARG A 32 -10.50 18.79 9.52
C ARG A 32 -9.33 17.83 9.52
N TYR A 33 -9.09 17.23 8.36
CA TYR A 33 -8.01 16.28 8.16
C TYR A 33 -6.83 16.92 7.45
N SER A 34 -5.61 16.55 7.86
CA SER A 34 -4.39 17.01 7.21
C SER A 34 -3.30 15.93 7.24
N LYS A 35 -2.35 16.06 6.32
CA LYS A 35 -1.20 15.17 6.19
C LYS A 35 -0.04 15.73 7.00
N LEU A 36 0.46 14.96 7.98
CA LEU A 36 1.60 15.34 8.80
C LEU A 36 2.92 14.80 8.26
N SER A 37 2.95 13.53 7.88
CA SER A 37 4.16 12.86 7.40
C SER A 37 3.83 11.90 6.27
N ASP A 38 4.53 12.05 5.15
CA ASP A 38 4.40 11.21 3.96
C ASP A 38 5.73 11.29 3.20
N PRO A 39 6.74 10.50 3.61
CA PRO A 39 8.13 10.66 3.17
C PRO A 39 8.32 10.63 1.65
N ALA A 40 7.54 9.82 0.93
CA ALA A 40 7.59 9.69 -0.52
C ALA A 40 6.56 10.58 -1.25
N ASN A 41 5.73 11.32 -0.52
CA ASN A 41 4.66 12.16 -1.04
C ASN A 41 3.68 11.40 -1.96
N TRP A 42 3.37 10.15 -1.64
CA TRP A 42 2.51 9.27 -2.45
C TRP A 42 1.04 9.35 -2.07
N LEU A 43 0.70 10.02 -0.98
CA LEU A 43 -0.63 10.02 -0.42
C LEU A 43 -1.17 11.44 -0.29
N LYS A 44 -2.49 11.54 -0.45
CA LYS A 44 -3.25 12.74 -0.17
C LYS A 44 -4.45 12.35 0.68
N ILE A 45 -4.79 13.22 1.64
CA ILE A 45 -6.03 13.12 2.41
C ILE A 45 -6.96 14.26 2.02
N ASP A 46 -8.24 13.95 1.84
CA ASP A 46 -9.29 14.94 1.68
C ASP A 46 -9.59 15.60 3.05
N PRO A 47 -9.49 16.94 3.16
CA PRO A 47 -9.62 17.64 4.44
C PRO A 47 -11.04 17.66 5.01
N ILE A 48 -12.05 17.22 4.24
CA ILE A 48 -13.47 17.25 4.62
C ILE A 48 -13.97 15.86 5.01
N ASN A 49 -13.71 14.85 4.18
CA ASN A 49 -14.23 13.49 4.41
C ASN A 49 -13.17 12.50 4.91
N GLY A 50 -11.89 12.90 5.00
CA GLY A 50 -10.80 12.06 5.48
C GLY A 50 -10.38 10.96 4.51
N GLN A 51 -10.85 10.97 3.26
CA GLN A 51 -10.50 9.98 2.25
C GLN A 51 -9.02 10.09 1.86
N ILE A 52 -8.30 8.98 1.91
CA ILE A 52 -6.90 8.88 1.54
C ILE A 52 -6.81 8.28 0.13
N THR A 53 -6.20 9.03 -0.78
CA THR A 53 -5.97 8.65 -2.18
C THR A 53 -4.48 8.61 -2.50
N THR A 54 -4.10 7.77 -3.46
CA THR A 54 -2.75 7.78 -4.03
C THR A 54 -2.56 9.01 -4.93
N THR A 55 -1.38 9.64 -4.89
CA THR A 55 -0.96 10.70 -5.81
C THR A 55 0.15 10.23 -6.76
N SER A 56 0.78 9.11 -6.43
CA SER A 56 1.86 8.49 -7.19
C SER A 56 1.70 6.98 -7.16
N ILE A 57 2.39 6.30 -8.07
CA ILE A 57 2.46 4.83 -8.07
C ILE A 57 3.22 4.38 -6.82
N LEU A 58 2.64 3.44 -6.07
CA LEU A 58 3.31 2.85 -4.92
C LEU A 58 4.40 1.90 -5.41
N ASP A 59 5.61 2.14 -4.93
CA ASP A 59 6.80 1.41 -5.31
C ASP A 59 7.43 0.72 -4.09
N ARG A 60 7.50 -0.60 -4.10
CA ARG A 60 8.08 -1.37 -2.99
C ARG A 60 9.59 -1.18 -2.87
N GLU A 61 10.28 -0.85 -3.97
CA GLU A 61 11.73 -0.69 -4.03
C GLU A 61 12.21 0.69 -3.58
N SER A 62 11.27 1.59 -3.28
CA SER A 62 11.58 2.94 -2.79
C SER A 62 12.34 2.90 -1.46
N PRO A 63 13.32 3.81 -1.25
CA PRO A 63 14.03 3.93 0.02
C PRO A 63 13.14 4.32 1.21
N HIS A 64 11.90 4.76 0.95
CA HIS A 64 10.93 5.12 1.98
C HIS A 64 10.12 3.92 2.49
N VAL A 65 10.24 2.75 1.86
CA VAL A 65 9.60 1.49 2.25
C VAL A 65 10.58 0.67 3.08
N LYS A 66 10.14 0.18 4.24
CA LYS A 66 10.96 -0.70 5.11
C LYS A 66 10.19 -1.97 5.42
N ASN A 67 10.80 -3.13 5.19
CA ASN A 67 10.17 -4.44 5.38
C ASN A 67 8.80 -4.53 4.68
N ASN A 68 8.73 -4.08 3.43
CA ASN A 68 7.51 -3.98 2.61
C ASN A 68 6.41 -3.10 3.23
N MET A 69 6.76 -2.22 4.17
CA MET A 69 5.81 -1.36 4.87
C MET A 69 6.12 0.11 4.63
N TYR A 70 5.12 0.84 4.14
CA TYR A 70 5.12 2.28 4.01
C TYR A 70 4.26 2.91 5.10
N ASN A 71 4.79 3.92 5.79
CA ASN A 71 4.10 4.58 6.89
C ASN A 71 3.88 6.05 6.58
N ALA A 72 2.63 6.49 6.71
CA ALA A 72 2.24 7.89 6.63
C ALA A 72 1.41 8.28 7.85
N THR A 73 1.56 9.52 8.32
CA THR A 73 0.86 10.02 9.51
C THR A 73 -0.06 11.16 9.12
N PHE A 74 -1.28 11.08 9.63
CA PHE A 74 -2.36 12.05 9.41
C PHE A 74 -2.84 12.63 10.73
N LEU A 75 -3.42 13.81 10.65
CA LEU A 75 -3.97 14.57 11.76
C LEU A 75 -5.44 14.86 11.50
N ALA A 76 -6.27 14.67 12.52
CA ALA A 76 -7.62 15.16 12.59
C ALA A 76 -7.71 16.22 13.70
N ILE A 77 -8.29 17.36 13.40
CA ILE A 77 -8.55 18.45 14.35
C ILE A 77 -10.05 18.73 14.32
N ASP A 78 -10.67 18.82 15.49
CA ASP A 78 -12.04 19.32 15.60
C ASP A 78 -12.07 20.86 15.56
N ASN A 79 -13.26 21.44 15.40
CA ASN A 79 -13.47 22.88 15.62
C ASN A 79 -14.15 23.13 16.97
N GLY A 80 -13.91 22.27 17.96
CA GLY A 80 -14.46 22.38 19.30
C GLY A 80 -13.82 23.52 20.10
N ILE A 81 -14.39 23.83 21.26
CA ILE A 81 -13.79 24.73 22.25
C ILE A 81 -13.87 24.02 23.61
N PRO A 82 -12.75 23.52 24.16
CA PRO A 82 -11.39 23.55 23.62
C PRO A 82 -11.20 22.70 22.35
N LEU A 83 -10.23 23.04 21.51
CA LEU A 83 -9.88 22.23 20.34
C LEU A 83 -9.25 20.90 20.80
N MET A 84 -9.70 19.79 20.23
CA MET A 84 -9.00 18.51 20.34
C MET A 84 -8.42 18.09 18.99
N SER A 85 -7.32 17.34 19.07
CA SER A 85 -6.63 16.81 17.91
C SER A 85 -6.25 15.35 18.13
N GLY A 86 -6.42 14.53 17.10
CA GLY A 86 -6.00 13.14 17.07
C GLY A 86 -5.02 12.90 15.92
N THR A 87 -3.97 12.13 16.18
CA THR A 87 -3.04 11.68 15.14
C THR A 87 -3.20 10.19 14.89
N GLY A 88 -2.98 9.76 13.66
CA GLY A 88 -3.01 8.35 13.30
C GLY A 88 -2.03 8.02 12.19
N THR A 89 -1.42 6.86 12.30
CA THR A 89 -0.45 6.36 11.32
C THR A 89 -1.11 5.30 10.44
N LEU A 90 -1.20 5.58 9.14
CA LEU A 90 -1.54 4.61 8.12
C LEU A 90 -0.29 3.80 7.77
N GLN A 91 -0.36 2.50 8.04
CA GLN A 91 0.63 1.53 7.59
C GLN A 91 0.09 0.82 6.35
N ILE A 92 0.85 0.85 5.26
CA ILE A 92 0.54 0.20 3.98
C ILE A 92 1.56 -0.90 3.77
N TYR A 93 1.09 -2.15 3.72
CA TYR A 93 1.91 -3.29 3.36
C TYR A 93 1.86 -3.49 1.84
N LEU A 94 2.99 -3.31 1.18
CA LEU A 94 3.12 -3.42 -0.28
C LEU A 94 3.38 -4.87 -0.67
N LEU A 95 2.43 -5.47 -1.38
CA LEU A 95 2.52 -6.79 -1.99
C LEU A 95 3.17 -6.67 -3.37
N ASP A 96 4.01 -7.63 -3.71
CA ASP A 96 4.51 -7.77 -5.07
C ASP A 96 3.33 -8.15 -5.99
N ILE A 97 3.29 -7.63 -7.22
CA ILE A 97 2.26 -7.97 -8.23
C ILE A 97 2.23 -9.49 -8.47
N ASN A 98 3.35 -10.18 -8.24
CA ASN A 98 3.49 -11.63 -8.40
C ASN A 98 3.42 -12.46 -7.11
N ASP A 99 2.97 -11.89 -5.99
CA ASP A 99 2.85 -12.60 -4.71
C ASP A 99 1.55 -13.44 -4.59
N ASN A 100 0.78 -13.55 -5.68
CA ASN A 100 -0.14 -14.68 -5.87
C ASN A 100 0.70 -15.94 -6.09
N THR A 101 1.08 -16.59 -5.00
CA THR A 101 1.79 -17.87 -4.98
C THR A 101 1.33 -18.77 -6.14
N PRO A 102 2.22 -19.29 -7.00
CA PRO A 102 1.83 -20.35 -7.91
C PRO A 102 1.42 -21.54 -7.05
N ARG A 103 0.14 -21.89 -7.05
CA ARG A 103 -0.30 -23.20 -6.56
C ARG A 103 0.35 -24.25 -7.45
N VAL A 104 1.49 -24.78 -7.04
CA VAL A 104 1.88 -26.15 -7.38
C VAL A 104 1.45 -27.03 -6.21
N ASP A 105 0.22 -27.51 -6.32
CA ASP A 105 -0.30 -28.65 -5.55
C ASP A 105 0.57 -29.88 -5.90
N PRO A 106 1.11 -30.67 -4.95
CA PRO A 106 1.96 -31.78 -5.33
C PRO A 106 1.14 -32.97 -5.84
N GLN A 107 1.67 -33.58 -6.90
CA GLN A 107 1.51 -34.99 -7.29
C GLN A 107 0.09 -35.48 -7.59
N GLU A 108 -0.34 -35.36 -8.85
CA GLU A 108 -0.72 -36.58 -9.56
C GLU A 108 0.04 -36.65 -10.88
N ALA A 109 0.95 -37.63 -10.92
CA ALA A 109 1.61 -38.06 -12.12
C ALA A 109 0.56 -38.49 -13.14
N THR A 110 0.63 -37.95 -14.36
CA THR A 110 0.53 -38.77 -15.56
C THR A 110 1.30 -38.05 -16.66
N THR A 111 2.58 -38.36 -16.75
CA THR A 111 3.36 -38.17 -17.97
C THR A 111 2.76 -39.08 -19.03
N CYS A 112 1.91 -38.53 -19.90
CA CYS A 112 1.68 -39.13 -21.22
C CYS A 112 2.76 -38.60 -22.16
N GLU A 113 3.75 -39.46 -22.37
CA GLU A 113 4.80 -39.39 -23.37
C GLU A 113 4.22 -39.09 -24.77
N THR A 114 4.81 -38.14 -25.52
CA THR A 114 5.45 -38.40 -26.83
C THR A 114 5.91 -37.12 -27.55
N VAL A 115 7.23 -36.91 -27.54
CA VAL A 115 8.14 -36.57 -28.65
C VAL A 115 7.67 -35.58 -29.74
N GLN A 116 8.26 -34.37 -29.78
CA GLN A 116 9.22 -34.02 -30.85
C GLN A 116 10.10 -32.80 -30.53
N PRO A 117 11.38 -32.79 -30.98
CA PRO A 117 12.42 -31.91 -30.49
C PRO A 117 12.57 -30.68 -31.39
N ASN A 118 12.72 -29.50 -30.80
CA ASN A 118 13.57 -28.48 -31.40
C ASN A 118 14.08 -27.54 -30.31
N ALA A 119 15.40 -27.51 -30.20
CA ALA A 119 16.15 -26.79 -29.20
C ALA A 119 15.76 -25.31 -29.12
N THR A 120 15.69 -24.76 -27.91
CA THR A 120 16.01 -23.36 -27.70
C THR A 120 16.91 -23.29 -26.48
N ASN A 121 18.21 -23.14 -26.74
CA ASN A 121 19.17 -22.74 -25.73
C ASN A 121 18.76 -21.38 -25.20
N ILE A 122 18.35 -21.32 -23.94
CA ILE A 122 18.26 -20.05 -23.21
C ILE A 122 19.15 -20.20 -21.99
N THR A 123 20.39 -19.74 -22.13
CA THR A 123 21.31 -19.52 -21.02
C THR A 123 20.70 -18.48 -20.09
N ALA A 124 20.35 -18.88 -18.87
CA ALA A 124 20.04 -17.92 -17.82
C ALA A 124 21.36 -17.28 -17.38
N ILE A 125 21.50 -15.97 -17.63
CA ILE A 125 22.56 -15.14 -17.06
C ILE A 125 22.03 -14.68 -15.71
N ASP A 126 22.72 -15.09 -14.66
CA ASP A 126 22.49 -14.69 -13.29
C ASP A 126 23.26 -13.38 -13.03
N ASP A 127 22.54 -12.26 -12.93
CA ASP A 127 23.09 -11.00 -12.46
C ASP A 127 22.62 -10.76 -11.01
N ASP A 128 23.06 -11.64 -10.10
CA ASP A 128 23.14 -11.33 -8.67
C ASP A 128 24.01 -10.07 -8.46
N ILE A 129 23.35 -8.96 -8.17
CA ILE A 129 24.00 -7.68 -7.92
C ILE A 129 24.75 -7.72 -6.57
N GLY A 130 26.06 -7.96 -6.63
CA GLY A 130 26.97 -7.70 -5.51
C GLY A 130 28.27 -8.53 -5.45
N SER A 131 29.29 -8.12 -6.20
CA SER A 131 30.71 -8.42 -5.89
C SER A 131 31.39 -7.20 -5.25
N ASN A 132 31.73 -7.30 -3.97
CA ASN A 132 33.07 -7.11 -3.36
C ASN A 132 32.98 -7.32 -1.83
#